data_AF-A0A962UHK7-F1
#
_entry.id   AF-A0A962UHK7-F1
#
_cell.length_a   1.000
_cell.length_b   1.000
_cell.length_c   1.000
_cell.angle_alpha   90.00
_cell.angle_beta   90.00
_cell.angle_gamma   90.00
#
_symmetry.space_group_name_H-M   'P 1'
#
loop_
_entity.id
_entity.type
_entity.pdbx_description
1 polymer ?
#
loop_
_entity_poly.entity_id
_entity_poly.type
_entity_poly.pdbx_seq_one_letter_code
_entity_poly.pdbx_strand_id
1 'polypeptide(L)' 'PPAIDKFFAEIGVETLPKLRDERMALARAMGVMGLPVTVLIDREGNEVARLIGDADWASEPAKAVVRQLTAP' A
#
# COMPACT_ATOMS: atom_id res chain seq x y z
N PRO A 1 -2.10 1.65 17.48
CA PRO A 1 -2.87 0.83 18.45
C PRO A 1 -2.03 -0.39 18.83
N PRO A 2 -2.15 -0.92 20.05
CA PRO A 2 -1.16 -1.83 20.63
C PRO A 2 -0.80 -3.03 19.75
N ALA A 3 -1.78 -3.60 19.05
CA ALA A 3 -1.56 -4.74 18.16
C ALA A 3 -0.74 -4.39 16.90
N ILE A 4 -1.00 -3.23 16.27
CA ILE A 4 -0.23 -2.76 15.11
C ILE A 4 1.22 -2.46 15.52
N ASP A 5 1.39 -1.81 16.67
CA ASP A 5 2.71 -1.46 17.19
C ASP A 5 3.54 -2.70 17.51
N LYS A 6 2.92 -3.72 18.12
CA LYS A 6 3.54 -5.02 18.35
C LYS A 6 3.95 -5.71 17.05
N PHE A 7 3.05 -5.77 16.07
CA PHE A 7 3.34 -6.43 14.79
C PHE A 7 4.49 -5.76 14.05
N PHE A 8 4.50 -4.42 13.96
CA PHE A 8 5.58 -3.67 13.31
C PHE A 8 6.94 -3.94 13.98
N ALA A 9 6.98 -3.99 15.32
CA ALA A 9 8.19 -4.34 16.06
C ALA A 9 8.64 -5.78 15.79
N GLU A 10 7.71 -6.73 15.70
CA GLU A 10 7.99 -8.15 15.41
C GLU A 10 8.63 -8.35 14.03
N ILE A 11 8.15 -7.63 13.01
CA ILE A 11 8.65 -7.74 11.63
C ILE A 11 9.76 -6.73 11.29
N GLY A 12 10.18 -5.89 12.24
CA GLY A 12 11.27 -4.92 12.07
C GLY A 12 10.94 -3.75 11.12
N VAL A 13 9.67 -3.34 11.03
CA VAL A 13 9.26 -2.19 10.20
C VAL A 13 9.40 -0.90 10.99
N GLU A 14 10.29 -0.01 10.53
CA GLU A 14 10.61 1.25 11.22
C GLU A 14 10.03 2.49 10.53
N THR A 15 9.86 2.46 9.20
CA THR A 15 9.63 3.68 8.40
C THR A 15 8.21 3.86 7.87
N LEU A 16 7.39 2.81 7.88
CA LEU A 16 6.04 2.87 7.31
C LEU A 16 5.07 3.60 8.27
N PRO A 17 4.29 4.58 7.77
CA PRO A 17 3.29 5.26 8.59
C PRO A 17 2.13 4.31 8.93
N LYS A 18 1.63 4.40 10.17
CA LYS A 18 0.52 3.61 10.67
C LYS A 18 -0.80 4.37 10.49
N LEU A 19 -1.38 4.27 9.28
CA LEU A 19 -2.64 4.93 8.92
C LEU A 19 -3.83 3.97 9.05
N ARG A 20 -5.00 4.48 9.44
CA ARG A 20 -6.21 3.68 9.63
C ARG A 20 -7.44 4.39 9.08
N ASP A 21 -8.28 3.63 8.40
CA ASP A 21 -9.62 4.04 7.96
C ASP A 21 -10.68 3.34 8.82
N GLU A 22 -10.83 3.78 10.08
CA GLU A 22 -11.71 3.09 11.05
C GLU A 22 -13.18 3.03 10.61
N ARG A 23 -13.61 3.97 9.77
CA ARG A 23 -14.98 4.05 9.25
C ARG A 23 -15.15 3.38 7.89
N MET A 24 -14.08 2.84 7.31
CA MET A 24 -14.06 2.26 5.96
C MET A 24 -14.53 3.25 4.88
N ALA A 25 -14.32 4.56 5.10
CA ALA A 25 -14.77 5.60 4.18
C ALA A 25 -13.91 5.62 2.90
N LEU A 26 -12.59 5.55 3.06
CA LEU A 26 -11.64 5.47 1.95
C LEU A 26 -11.82 4.15 1.20
N ALA A 27 -11.88 3.03 1.92
CA ALA A 27 -12.04 1.71 1.30
C ALA A 27 -13.31 1.63 0.42
N ARG A 28 -14.44 2.19 0.90
CA ARG A 28 -15.68 2.25 0.12
C ARG A 28 -15.57 3.20 -1.07
N ALA A 29 -15.03 4.41 -0.88
CA ALA A 29 -14.84 5.37 -1.95
C ALA A 29 -13.94 4.84 -3.08
N MET A 30 -12.95 4.01 -2.73
CA MET A 30 -12.02 3.37 -3.66
C MET A 30 -12.53 2.04 -4.25
N GLY A 31 -13.78 1.65 -3.95
CA GLY A 31 -14.39 0.42 -4.48
C GLY A 31 -13.61 -0.84 -4.11
N VAL A 32 -13.08 -0.93 -2.88
CA VAL A 32 -12.32 -2.11 -2.44
C VAL A 32 -13.26 -3.30 -2.27
N MET A 33 -13.14 -4.29 -3.17
CA MET A 33 -13.98 -5.50 -3.19
C MET A 33 -13.31 -6.73 -2.58
N GLY A 34 -12.00 -6.67 -2.32
CA GLY A 34 -11.20 -7.78 -1.80
C GLY A 34 -9.91 -7.27 -1.16
N LEU A 35 -9.37 -8.08 -0.24
CA LEU A 35 -8.14 -7.78 0.48
C LEU A 35 -7.08 -8.87 0.24
N PRO A 36 -5.79 -8.52 0.31
CA PRO A 36 -5.29 -7.15 0.34
C PRO A 36 -5.47 -6.44 -1.01
N VAL A 37 -5.47 -5.10 -0.96
CA VAL A 37 -5.47 -4.24 -2.15
C VAL A 37 -4.27 -3.31 -2.10
N THR A 38 -3.58 -3.16 -3.22
CA THR A 38 -2.54 -2.16 -3.40
C THR A 38 -2.90 -1.28 -4.60
N VAL A 39 -2.78 0.03 -4.43
CA VAL A 39 -3.02 1.02 -5.49
C VAL A 39 -1.75 1.85 -5.66
N LEU A 40 -1.33 2.05 -6.90
CA LEU A 40 -0.24 2.96 -7.24
C LEU A 40 -0.84 4.26 -7.78
N ILE A 41 -0.36 5.37 -7.22
CA ILE A 41 -0.84 6.73 -7.54
C ILE A 41 0.34 7.54 -8.05
N ASP A 42 0.16 8.26 -9.16
CA ASP A 42 1.19 9.13 -9.73
C ASP A 42 1.28 10.49 -9.01
N ARG A 43 2.16 11.38 -9.50
CA ARG A 43 2.38 12.71 -8.91
C ARG A 43 1.20 13.67 -9.09
N GLU A 44 0.35 13.42 -10.08
CA GLU A 44 -0.84 14.21 -10.36
C GLU A 44 -2.05 13.73 -9.53
N GLY A 45 -1.89 12.61 -8.82
CA GLY A 45 -2.93 12.02 -7.98
C GLY A 45 -3.80 11.02 -8.71
N ASN A 46 -3.42 10.57 -9.92
CA ASN A 46 -4.17 9.58 -10.66
C ASN A 46 -3.80 8.16 -10.21
N GLU A 47 -4.80 7.29 -10.10
CA GLU A 47 -4.56 5.84 -9.98
C GLU A 47 -4.03 5.30 -11.32
N VAL A 48 -2.81 4.77 -11.30
CA VAL A 48 -2.12 4.24 -12.48
C VAL A 48 -2.03 2.72 -12.50
N ALA A 49 -2.21 2.08 -11.35
CA ALA A 49 -2.31 0.62 -11.25
C ALA A 49 -3.03 0.18 -9.98
N ARG A 50 -3.64 -1.01 -10.04
CA ARG A 50 -4.29 -1.67 -8.92
C ARG A 50 -3.99 -3.16 -8.93
N LEU A 51 -3.71 -3.70 -7.74
CA LEU A 51 -3.56 -5.13 -7.48
C LEU A 51 -4.52 -5.55 -6.37
N ILE A 52 -5.28 -6.62 -6.62
CA ILE A 52 -6.06 -7.33 -5.62
C ILE A 52 -5.36 -8.66 -5.35
N GLY A 53 -5.00 -8.93 -4.10
CA GLY A 53 -4.21 -10.09 -3.69
C GLY A 53 -2.79 -9.74 -3.25
N ASP A 54 -2.07 -10.76 -2.77
CA ASP A 54 -0.70 -10.63 -2.28
C ASP A 54 0.32 -10.49 -3.42
N ALA A 55 1.42 -9.78 -3.14
CA ALA A 55 2.58 -9.72 -4.03
C ALA A 55 3.89 -9.52 -3.24
N ASP A 56 4.99 -10.02 -3.81
CA ASP A 56 6.33 -9.71 -3.35
C ASP A 56 6.78 -8.33 -3.88
N TRP A 57 6.49 -7.30 -3.09
CA TRP A 57 6.89 -5.92 -3.38
C TRP A 57 8.40 -5.66 -3.20
N ALA A 58 9.15 -6.61 -2.64
CA ALA A 58 10.61 -6.54 -2.55
C ALA A 58 11.30 -7.15 -3.79
N SER A 59 10.57 -7.82 -4.67
CA SER A 59 11.08 -8.37 -5.91
C SER A 59 11.62 -7.28 -6.86
N GLU A 60 12.59 -7.64 -7.71
CA GLU A 60 13.14 -6.70 -8.69
C GLU A 60 12.09 -6.17 -9.70
N PRO A 61 11.13 -6.98 -10.19
CA PRO A 61 10.03 -6.47 -11.01
C PRO A 61 9.19 -5.41 -10.28
N ALA A 62 8.83 -5.64 -9.01
CA ALA A 62 8.04 -4.67 -8.25
C ALA A 62 8.80 -3.35 -8.03
N LYS A 63 10.09 -3.44 -7.67
CA LYS A 63 10.96 -2.25 -7.56
C LYS A 63 11.11 -1.51 -8.88
N ALA A 64 11.17 -2.21 -10.01
CA ALA A 64 11.24 -1.58 -11.33
C ALA A 64 9.99 -0.73 -11.63
N VAL A 65 8.80 -1.25 -11.31
CA VAL A 65 7.54 -0.49 -11.44
C VAL A 65 7.58 0.78 -10.58
N VAL A 66 7.97 0.66 -9.31
CA VAL A 66 8.04 1.83 -8.40
C VAL A 66 9.06 2.87 -8.88
N ARG A 67 10.23 2.43 -9.36
CA ARG A 67 11.25 3.34 -9.94
C ARG A 67 10.70 4.06 -11.17
N GLN A 68 9.93 3.39 -12.03
CA GLN A 68 9.34 4.00 -13.21
C GLN A 68 8.30 5.06 -12.85
N LEU A 69 7.47 4.82 -11.83
CA LEU A 69 6.47 5.78 -11.35
C LEU A 69 7.09 7.01 -10.67
N THR A 70 8.32 6.88 -10.18
CA THR A 70 9.05 7.96 -9.49
C THR A 70 10.10 8.63 -10.38
N ALA A 71 10.25 8.20 -11.63
CA ALA A 71 11.14 8.86 -12.60
C ALA A 71 10.69 10.32 -12.86
N PRO A 72 11.63 11.24 -13.19
CA PRO A 72 11.30 12.62 -13.55
C PRO A 72 10.40 12.74 -14.77
#